data_AF-A0A7C2YZ41-F1
#
_entry.id   AF-A0A7C2YZ41-F1
#
_cell.length_a   1.000
_cell.length_b   1.000
_cell.length_c   1.000
_cell.angle_alpha   90.00
_cell.angle_beta   90.00
_cell.angle_gamma   90.00
#
_symmetry.space_group_name_H-M   'P 1'
#
loop_
_entity.id
_entity.type
_entity.pdbx_description
1 polymer ?
#
loop_
_entity_poly.entity_id
_entity_poly.type
_entity_poly.pdbx_seq_one_letter_code
_entity_poly.pdbx_strand_id
1 'polypeptide(L)'
;MSHRKSVWFVAGALAAVGLVFWQVSNVVSINALLVRIEQKQRTLDSLQWRSRQEQILIARLESAERIGRIARQRFGMQTPDRPPILIRAQLP
;
A
#
# COMPACT_ATOMS: atom_id res chain seq x y z
N MET A 1 13.03 -37.41 -52.09
CA MET A 1 11.89 -36.46 -51.89
C MET A 1 11.26 -36.54 -50.49
N SER A 2 11.42 -37.66 -49.75
CA SER A 2 10.86 -37.86 -48.39
C SER A 2 11.53 -37.00 -47.30
N HIS A 3 12.87 -36.93 -47.27
CA HIS A 3 13.62 -36.18 -46.24
C HIS A 3 13.37 -34.67 -46.23
N ARG A 4 13.13 -34.05 -47.40
CA ARG A 4 12.79 -32.62 -47.46
C ARG A 4 11.46 -32.34 -46.76
N LYS A 5 10.46 -33.21 -46.94
CA LYS A 5 9.15 -33.04 -46.31
C LYS A 5 9.25 -33.26 -44.79
N SER A 6 10.01 -34.27 -44.35
CA SER A 6 10.19 -34.50 -42.90
C SER A 6 10.89 -33.34 -42.19
N VAL A 7 11.88 -32.70 -42.83
CA VAL A 7 12.54 -31.52 -42.27
C VAL A 7 11.56 -30.35 -42.10
N TRP A 8 10.70 -30.08 -43.08
CA TRP A 8 9.69 -29.03 -42.97
C TRP A 8 8.62 -29.33 -41.91
N PHE A 9 8.22 -30.59 -41.74
CA PHE A 9 7.33 -31.00 -40.66
C PHE A 9 7.95 -30.78 -39.28
N VAL A 10 9.21 -31.20 -39.10
CA VAL A 10 9.93 -31.01 -37.83
C VAL A 10 10.13 -29.51 -37.54
N ALA A 11 10.50 -28.72 -38.55
CA ALA A 11 10.64 -27.27 -38.40
C ALA A 11 9.32 -26.59 -38.01
N GLY A 12 8.21 -26.98 -38.64
CA GLY A 12 6.88 -26.49 -38.30
C GLY A 12 6.46 -26.85 -36.87
N ALA A 13 6.73 -28.08 -36.44
CA ALA A 13 6.46 -28.53 -35.07
C ALA A 13 7.27 -27.74 -34.04
N LEU A 14 8.57 -27.53 -34.29
CA LEU A 14 9.43 -26.73 -33.41
C LEU A 14 8.99 -25.27 -33.34
N ALA A 15 8.58 -24.67 -34.46
CA ALA A 15 8.06 -23.31 -34.49
C ALA A 15 6.78 -23.18 -33.66
N ALA A 16 5.86 -24.14 -33.77
CA ALA A 16 4.63 -24.15 -32.98
C ALA A 16 4.92 -24.28 -31.47
N VAL A 17 5.84 -25.16 -31.08
CA VAL A 17 6.26 -25.31 -29.67
C VAL A 17 6.91 -24.02 -29.16
N GLY A 18 7.78 -23.39 -29.95
CA GLY A 18 8.42 -22.12 -29.59
C GLY A 18 7.40 -20.99 -29.38
N LEU A 19 6.38 -20.90 -30.22
CA LEU A 19 5.29 -19.93 -30.08
C LEU A 19 4.48 -20.16 -28.81
N VAL A 20 4.12 -21.41 -28.52
CA VAL A 20 3.38 -21.76 -27.28
C VAL A 20 4.23 -21.42 -26.05
N PHE A 21 5.51 -21.78 -26.06
CA PHE A 21 6.43 -21.47 -24.96
C PHE A 21 6.57 -19.97 -24.73
N TRP A 22 6.74 -19.18 -25.80
CA TRP A 22 6.80 -17.73 -25.74
C TRP A 22 5.53 -17.13 -25.13
N GLN A 23 4.35 -17.59 -25.57
CA GLN A 23 3.08 -17.10 -25.05
C GLN A 23 2.90 -17.42 -23.56
N VAL A 24 3.20 -18.65 -23.14
CA VAL A 24 3.11 -19.03 -21.72
C VAL A 24 4.09 -18.21 -20.89
N SER A 25 5.33 -18.02 -21.36
CA SER A 25 6.33 -17.19 -20.68
C SER A 25 5.84 -15.75 -20.49
N ASN A 26 5.23 -15.16 -21.52
CA ASN A 26 4.67 -13.81 -21.41
C ASN A 26 3.53 -13.73 -20.41
N VAL A 27 2.60 -14.69 -20.43
CA VAL A 27 1.48 -14.72 -19.48
C VAL A 27 1.98 -14.86 -18.04
N VAL A 28 2.97 -15.73 -17.79
CA VAL A 28 3.58 -15.89 -16.46
C VAL A 28 4.26 -14.59 -16.02
N SER A 29 5.01 -13.94 -16.91
CA SER A 29 5.67 -12.67 -16.62
C SER A 29 4.68 -11.54 -16.30
N ILE A 30 3.62 -11.41 -17.12
CA ILE A 30 2.56 -10.43 -16.90
C ILE A 30 1.86 -10.69 -15.56
N ASN A 31 1.54 -11.94 -15.25
CA ASN A 31 0.89 -12.28 -13.98
C ASN A 31 1.80 -11.94 -12.78
N ALA A 32 3.11 -12.25 -12.88
CA ALA A 32 4.07 -11.88 -11.85
C ALA A 32 4.18 -10.36 -11.67
N LEU A 33 4.13 -9.60 -12.77
CA LEU A 33 4.11 -8.13 -12.73
C LEU A 33 2.83 -7.60 -12.09
N LEU A 34 1.67 -8.15 -12.41
CA LEU A 34 0.39 -7.77 -11.81
C LEU A 34 0.38 -8.00 -10.29
N VAL A 35 0.87 -9.16 -9.85
CA VAL A 35 1.00 -9.46 -8.41
C VAL A 35 1.92 -8.44 -7.72
N ARG A 36 3.05 -8.08 -8.33
CA ARG A 36 3.95 -7.06 -7.78
C ARG A 36 3.32 -5.68 -7.73
N ILE A 37 2.55 -5.30 -8.76
CA ILE A 37 1.82 -4.03 -8.78
C ILE A 37 0.80 -4.00 -7.65
N GLU A 38 0.02 -5.06 -7.47
CA GLU A 38 -0.98 -5.15 -6.41
C GLU A 38 -0.33 -5.05 -5.02
N GLN A 39 0.79 -5.76 -4.79
CA GLN A 39 1.54 -5.67 -3.54
C GLN A 39 2.01 -4.24 -3.27
N LYS A 40 2.59 -3.57 -4.27
CA LYS A 40 3.02 -2.18 -4.14
C LYS A 40 1.87 -1.22 -3.88
N GLN A 41 0.72 -1.44 -4.53
CA GLN A 41 -0.48 -0.63 -4.32
C GLN A 41 -0.95 -0.74 -2.86
N ARG A 42 -1.04 -1.97 -2.32
CA ARG A 42 -1.39 -2.19 -0.91
C ARG A 42 -0.41 -1.49 0.05
N THR A 43 0.89 -1.52 -0.26
CA THR A 43 1.88 -0.78 0.53
C THR A 43 1.64 0.72 0.48
N LEU A 44 1.40 1.30 -0.70
CA LEU A 44 1.09 2.72 -0.85
C LEU A 44 -0.17 3.11 -0.06
N ASP A 45 -1.24 2.34 -0.20
CA ASP A 45 -2.50 2.60 0.52
C ASP A 45 -2.29 2.55 2.04
N SER A 46 -1.50 1.60 2.53
CA SER A 46 -1.17 1.50 3.96
C SER A 46 -0.36 2.69 4.48
N LEU A 47 0.59 3.18 3.68
CA LEU A 47 1.41 4.34 4.03
C LEU A 47 0.58 5.62 4.01
N GLN A 48 -0.29 5.78 3.02
CA GLN A 48 -1.23 6.91 2.94
C GLN A 48 -2.18 6.91 4.12
N TRP A 49 -2.70 5.74 4.52
CA TRP A 49 -3.56 5.64 5.69
C TRP A 49 -2.84 6.07 6.96
N ARG A 50 -1.60 5.59 7.19
CA ARG A 50 -0.77 6.00 8.34
C ARG A 50 -0.49 7.50 8.33
N SER A 51 -0.10 8.04 7.18
CA SER A 51 0.15 9.47 7.02
C SER A 51 -1.07 10.31 7.37
N ARG A 52 -2.28 9.90 6.96
CA ARG A 52 -3.53 10.58 7.36
C ARG A 52 -3.78 10.48 8.86
N GLN A 53 -3.52 9.33 9.49
CA GLN A 53 -3.67 9.20 10.94
C GLN A 53 -2.71 10.11 11.70
N GLU A 54 -1.45 10.19 11.27
CA GLU A 54 -0.46 11.09 11.85
C GLU A 54 -0.87 12.56 11.70
N GLN A 55 -1.34 12.97 10.52
CA GLN A 55 -1.86 14.33 10.30
C GLN A 55 -3.05 14.67 11.22
N ILE A 56 -3.96 13.72 11.46
CA ILE A 56 -5.07 13.90 12.40
C ILE A 56 -4.54 14.08 13.82
N LEU A 57 -3.55 13.29 14.24
CA LEU A 57 -2.94 13.41 15.56
C LEU A 57 -2.23 14.76 15.73
N ILE A 58 -1.48 15.21 14.74
CA ILE A 58 -0.83 16.52 14.73
C ILE A 58 -1.88 17.63 14.84
N ALA A 59 -2.93 17.60 14.02
CA ALA A 59 -3.98 18.61 14.08
C ALA A 59 -4.69 18.63 15.46
N ARG A 60 -4.89 17.47 16.07
CA ARG A 60 -5.42 17.37 17.45
C ARG A 60 -4.47 17.99 18.47
N LEU A 61 -3.16 17.72 18.37
CA LEU A 61 -2.17 18.32 19.26
C LEU A 61 -2.10 19.84 19.08
N GLU A 62 -2.03 20.33 17.84
CA GLU A 62 -1.99 21.76 17.54
C GLU A 62 -3.26 22.48 18.03
N SER A 63 -4.43 21.88 17.84
CA SER A 63 -5.68 22.43 18.35
C SER A 63 -5.70 22.48 19.89
N ALA A 64 -5.22 21.43 20.57
CA ALA A 64 -5.10 21.41 22.02
C ALA A 64 -4.12 22.48 22.52
N GLU A 65 -2.98 22.65 21.86
CA GLU A 65 -2.01 23.72 22.15
C GLU A 65 -2.63 25.11 21.96
N ARG A 66 -3.39 25.31 20.88
CA ARG A 66 -4.07 26.57 20.60
C ARG A 66 -5.12 26.89 21.66
N ILE A 67 -5.93 25.91 22.04
CA ILE A 67 -6.91 26.04 23.13
C ILE A 67 -6.20 26.37 24.45
N GLY A 68 -5.14 25.64 24.79
CA GLY A 68 -4.35 25.89 26.00
C GLY A 68 -3.68 27.26 26.03
N ARG A 69 -3.27 27.78 24.86
CA ARG A 69 -2.76 29.15 24.72
C ARG A 69 -3.85 30.18 24.99
N ILE A 70 -5.04 30.00 24.41
CA ILE A 70 -6.20 30.88 24.66
C ILE A 70 -6.60 30.83 26.13
N ALA A 71 -6.64 29.63 26.73
CA ALA A 71 -6.95 29.43 28.15
C ALA A 71 -6.00 30.22 29.07
N ARG A 72 -4.69 30.12 28.81
CA ARG A 72 -3.66 30.88 29.53
C ARG A 72 -3.80 32.39 29.34
N GLN A 73 -3.88 32.84 28.09
CA GLN A 73 -3.84 34.26 27.75
C GLN A 73 -5.11 35.01 28.14
N ARG A 74 -6.27 34.38 27.95
CA ARG A 74 -7.57 35.05 28.13
C ARG A 74 -8.21 34.79 29.49
N PHE A 75 -7.92 33.64 30.10
CA PHE A 75 -8.54 33.23 31.37
C PHE A 75 -7.54 33.05 32.51
N GLY A 76 -6.25 33.33 32.29
CA GLY A 76 -5.21 33.20 33.32
C GLY A 76 -5.02 31.77 33.84
N MET A 77 -5.53 30.76 33.13
CA MET A 77 -5.48 29.37 33.56
C MET A 77 -4.03 28.87 33.59
N GLN A 78 -3.61 28.21 34.66
CA GLN A 78 -2.30 27.57 34.73
C GLN A 78 -2.36 26.17 34.13
N THR A 79 -1.30 25.77 33.43
CA THR A 79 -1.19 24.41 32.90
C THR A 79 -1.00 23.45 34.08
N PRO A 80 -1.82 22.39 34.23
CA PRO A 80 -1.67 21.46 35.34
C PRO A 80 -0.33 20.70 35.23
N ASP A 81 0.36 20.53 36.36
CA ASP A 81 1.67 19.84 36.44
C ASP A 81 1.61 18.36 36.05
N ARG A 82 0.40 17.76 36.01
CA ARG A 82 0.19 16.39 35.55
C ARG A 82 -0.95 16.32 34.55
N PRO A 83 -0.82 15.51 33.49
CA PRO A 83 -1.91 15.27 32.56
C PRO A 83 -3.09 14.62 33.31
N PRO A 84 -4.34 14.95 32.92
CA PRO A 84 -5.51 14.37 33.55
C PRO A 84 -5.52 12.85 33.37
N ILE A 85 -5.80 12.13 34.46
CA ILE A 85 -5.95 10.68 34.46
C ILE A 85 -7.21 10.36 33.65
N LEU A 86 -7.07 9.62 32.54
CA LEU A 86 -8.22 9.16 31.77
C LEU A 86 -8.99 8.13 32.61
N ILE A 87 -10.07 8.57 33.26
CA ILE A 87 -11.02 7.66 33.89
C ILE A 87 -11.75 6.96 32.75
N ARG A 88 -11.37 5.71 32.46
CA ARG A 88 -12.12 4.85 31.55
C ARG A 88 -13.47 4.61 32.22
N ALA A 89 -14.51 5.32 31.79
CA ALA A 89 -15.87 5.08 32.25
C ALA A 89 -16.23 3.64 31.91
N GLN A 90 -16.17 2.75 32.89
CA GLN A 90 -17.00 1.55 32.92
C GLN A 90 -18.44 2.05 33.04
N LEU A 91 -19.06 2.33 31.89
CA LEU A 91 -20.50 2.43 31.81
C LEU A 91 -21.06 1.00 32.01
N PRO A 92 -22.01 0.81 32.94
CA PRO A 92 -22.73 -0.45 33.08
C PRO A 92 -23.59 -0.77 31.85
#